data_AF-A0A1H5C8Y8-F1
#
_entry.id   AF-A0A1H5C8Y8-F1
#
_cell.length_a   1.000
_cell.length_b   1.000
_cell.length_c   1.000
_cell.angle_alpha   90.00
_cell.angle_beta   90.00
_cell.angle_gamma   90.00
#
_symmetry.space_group_name_H-M   'P 1'
#
loop_
_entity.id
_entity.type
_entity.pdbx_description
1 polymer ?
#
loop_
_entity_poly.entity_id
_entity_poly.type
_entity_poly.pdbx_seq_one_letter_code
_entity_poly.pdbx_strand_id
1 'polypeptide(L)'
;MFVDAVVAVSAVLALLRARRLPAAPSSPVEPYPGRRVPPLAALAVVTALIYLNQVLFTVYVLRVHGGDPSFVARYLPSGWFDLASGNPVLHRFADVFPAPGLLAPSVLRVQAFLELPFVLLAFAVVVRWLDAGLYRAIARSVLLPLAAVSYTVVFCLVEWDLRNPYTADDIAVRAVSAVLTPCLLRWLAARDRETSRTPASVPGLLVLIGSLGALGALVLVVYDTALLYNLGRAGERLPIAAVAVLALAGLRRAASRLREPAAPGPVLAFVRQALRHWFALFLVPALAIRYGVMFGTPAVAGAVALVLAGAAVALARRDTAVGAGRLGLAVLDAAGAACAAAWATPAAYYEVGLLSATAAFLVTGVVVGGLLDARPAP
;
A
#
# COMPACT_ATOMS: atom_id res chain seq x y z
N MET A 1 -15.46 -11.42 14.84
CA MET A 1 -14.74 -12.30 15.81
C MET A 1 -13.38 -12.77 15.29
N PHE A 2 -13.27 -13.58 14.24
CA PHE A 2 -11.96 -14.08 13.77
C PHE A 2 -11.06 -12.97 13.21
N VAL A 3 -11.60 -12.06 12.39
CA VAL A 3 -10.83 -10.90 11.88
C VAL A 3 -10.36 -10.00 13.02
N ASP A 4 -11.17 -9.77 14.06
CA ASP A 4 -10.80 -8.99 15.25
C ASP A 4 -9.61 -9.62 15.99
N ALA A 5 -9.60 -10.94 16.12
CA ALA A 5 -8.48 -11.67 16.72
C ALA A 5 -7.20 -11.50 15.87
N VAL A 6 -7.31 -11.57 14.54
CA VAL A 6 -6.16 -11.33 13.65
C VAL A 6 -5.66 -9.89 13.78
N VAL A 7 -6.55 -8.90 13.84
CA VAL A 7 -6.19 -7.49 14.09
C VAL A 7 -5.39 -7.34 15.38
N ALA A 8 -5.88 -7.89 16.50
CA ALA A 8 -5.22 -7.79 17.79
C ALA A 8 -3.87 -8.53 17.81
N VAL A 9 -3.83 -9.78 17.36
CA VAL A 9 -2.62 -10.61 17.36
C VAL A 9 -1.53 -10.03 16.44
N SER A 10 -1.89 -9.62 15.23
CA SER A 10 -0.95 -8.99 14.29
C SER A 10 -0.37 -7.69 14.83
N ALA A 11 -1.17 -6.87 15.51
CA ALA A 11 -0.71 -5.65 16.17
C ALA A 11 0.24 -5.93 17.34
N VAL A 12 -0.07 -6.91 18.19
CA VAL A 12 0.84 -7.35 19.27
C VAL A 12 2.17 -7.83 18.68
N LEU A 13 2.14 -8.66 17.64
CA LEU A 13 3.36 -9.14 16.99
C LEU A 13 4.16 -7.99 16.36
N ALA A 14 3.50 -7.01 15.75
CA ALA A 14 4.15 -5.82 15.24
C ALA A 14 4.84 -5.02 16.35
N LEU A 15 4.14 -4.76 17.46
CA LEU A 15 4.68 -4.03 18.62
C LEU A 15 5.90 -4.74 19.22
N LEU A 16 5.88 -6.07 19.32
CA LEU A 16 6.99 -6.85 19.87
C LEU A 16 8.22 -6.90 18.94
N ARG A 17 8.00 -6.90 17.62
CA ARG A 17 9.07 -7.14 16.63
C ARG A 17 9.63 -5.85 16.02
N ALA A 18 8.81 -4.83 15.80
CA ALA A 18 9.26 -3.56 15.22
C ALA A 18 10.24 -2.82 16.12
N ARG A 19 10.13 -2.97 17.45
CA ARG A 19 11.08 -2.43 18.44
C ARG A 19 12.52 -2.94 18.27
N ARG A 20 12.71 -4.05 17.58
CA ARG A 20 14.04 -4.66 17.33
C ARG A 20 14.66 -4.22 16.01
N LEU A 21 13.98 -3.39 15.22
CA LEU A 21 14.58 -2.85 14.01
C LEU A 21 15.72 -1.90 14.41
N PRO A 22 16.89 -2.02 13.79
CA PRO A 22 18.01 -1.14 14.08
C PRO A 22 17.61 0.32 13.80
N ALA A 23 18.11 1.22 14.65
CA ALA A 23 18.08 2.65 14.36
C ALA A 23 18.78 2.92 13.02
N ALA A 24 18.39 4.01 12.33
CA ALA A 24 18.93 4.33 11.02
C ALA A 24 20.48 4.32 11.06
N PRO A 25 21.17 3.60 10.16
CA PRO A 25 22.62 3.60 10.14
C PRO A 25 23.16 5.00 9.81
N SER A 26 24.16 5.44 10.57
CA SER A 26 24.74 6.78 10.51
C SER A 26 25.76 6.98 9.38
N SER A 27 26.16 5.91 8.68
CA SER A 27 27.29 5.96 7.75
C SER A 27 26.87 5.73 6.29
N PRO A 28 27.33 6.57 5.35
CA PRO A 28 27.16 6.31 3.93
C PRO A 28 27.95 5.06 3.54
N VAL A 29 27.26 4.03 3.09
CA VAL A 29 27.89 2.84 2.50
C VAL A 29 28.36 3.24 1.09
N GLU A 30 29.62 2.96 0.76
CA GLU A 30 30.15 3.23 -0.57
C GLU A 30 29.31 2.55 -1.67
N PRO A 31 29.02 3.26 -2.78
CA PRO A 31 28.24 2.71 -3.87
C PRO A 31 29.04 1.64 -4.64
N TYR A 32 28.67 0.37 -4.48
CA TYR A 32 29.22 -0.71 -5.32
C TYR A 32 28.54 -0.78 -6.70
N PRO A 33 29.30 -0.97 -7.80
CA PRO A 33 28.73 -1.20 -9.12
C PRO A 33 27.99 -2.55 -9.13
N GLY A 34 26.71 -2.54 -9.46
CA GLY A 34 25.86 -3.73 -9.48
C GLY A 34 24.50 -3.47 -10.11
N ARG A 35 23.90 -4.52 -10.68
CA ARG A 35 22.62 -4.46 -11.39
C ARG A 35 21.48 -4.12 -10.43
N ARG A 36 20.69 -3.10 -10.77
CA ARG A 36 19.64 -2.51 -9.94
C ARG A 36 18.28 -3.10 -10.33
N VAL A 37 17.48 -3.50 -9.35
CA VAL A 37 16.06 -3.78 -9.56
C VAL A 37 15.26 -3.07 -8.48
N PRO A 38 14.73 -1.86 -8.73
CA PRO A 38 13.95 -1.14 -7.74
C PRO A 38 12.61 -1.86 -7.51
N PRO A 39 12.06 -1.84 -6.28
CA PRO A 39 10.76 -2.44 -5.99
C PRO A 39 9.63 -1.83 -6.84
N LEU A 40 9.78 -0.59 -7.30
CA LEU A 40 8.83 0.06 -8.21
C LEU A 40 8.74 -0.63 -9.56
N ALA A 41 9.87 -1.12 -10.11
CA ALA A 41 9.86 -1.86 -11.36
C ALA A 41 9.17 -3.22 -11.19
N ALA A 42 9.43 -3.91 -10.08
CA ALA A 42 8.73 -5.15 -9.76
C ALA A 42 7.22 -4.92 -9.56
N LEU A 43 6.82 -3.82 -8.90
CA LEU A 43 5.42 -3.43 -8.76
C LEU A 43 4.77 -3.19 -10.14
N ALA A 44 5.45 -2.50 -11.04
CA ALA A 44 4.96 -2.27 -12.40
C ALA A 44 4.77 -3.58 -13.18
N VAL A 45 5.72 -4.52 -13.06
CA VAL A 45 5.60 -5.87 -13.66
C VAL A 45 4.39 -6.61 -13.09
N VAL A 46 4.24 -6.66 -11.77
CA VAL A 46 3.08 -7.33 -11.14
C VAL A 46 1.76 -6.68 -11.55
N THR A 47 1.72 -5.34 -11.63
CA THR A 47 0.55 -4.60 -12.11
C THR A 47 0.22 -4.97 -13.55
N ALA A 48 1.23 -5.06 -14.43
CA ALA A 48 1.03 -5.49 -15.81
C ALA A 48 0.52 -6.94 -15.91
N LEU A 49 1.04 -7.85 -15.07
CA LEU A 49 0.55 -9.24 -14.99
C LEU A 49 -0.90 -9.32 -14.51
N ILE A 50 -1.31 -8.45 -13.59
CA ILE A 50 -2.70 -8.34 -13.14
C ILE A 50 -3.59 -7.93 -14.31
N TYR A 51 -3.26 -6.85 -15.04
CA TYR A 51 -4.05 -6.45 -16.21
C TYR A 51 -4.04 -7.48 -17.34
N LEU A 52 -2.92 -8.17 -17.55
CA LEU A 52 -2.87 -9.29 -18.48
C LEU A 52 -3.85 -10.38 -18.07
N ASN A 53 -3.89 -10.76 -16.78
CA ASN A 53 -4.88 -11.70 -16.28
C ASN A 53 -6.31 -11.24 -16.57
N GLN A 54 -6.60 -9.95 -16.44
CA GLN A 54 -7.93 -9.39 -16.71
C GLN A 54 -8.34 -9.47 -18.18
N VAL A 55 -7.39 -9.21 -19.09
CA VAL A 55 -7.61 -9.41 -20.52
C VAL A 55 -7.90 -10.88 -20.82
N LEU A 56 -7.09 -11.79 -20.26
CA LEU A 56 -7.26 -13.24 -20.45
C LEU A 56 -8.57 -13.76 -19.85
N PHE A 57 -8.97 -13.26 -18.67
CA PHE A 57 -10.25 -13.57 -18.06
C PHE A 57 -11.41 -13.08 -18.92
N THR A 58 -11.34 -11.86 -19.44
CA THR A 58 -12.41 -11.34 -20.32
C THR A 58 -12.55 -12.22 -21.57
N VAL A 59 -11.43 -12.63 -22.19
CA VAL A 59 -11.43 -13.57 -23.32
C VAL A 59 -12.04 -14.92 -22.93
N TYR A 60 -11.68 -15.46 -21.75
CA TYR A 60 -12.25 -16.70 -21.24
C TYR A 60 -13.79 -16.61 -21.12
N VAL A 61 -14.30 -15.55 -20.50
CA VAL A 61 -15.75 -15.39 -20.33
C VAL A 61 -16.46 -15.19 -21.67
N LEU A 62 -15.88 -14.41 -22.60
CA LEU A 62 -16.42 -14.25 -23.96
C LEU A 62 -16.50 -15.58 -24.72
N ARG A 63 -15.47 -16.42 -24.63
CA ARG A 63 -15.37 -17.65 -25.43
C ARG A 63 -16.03 -18.87 -24.81
N VAL A 64 -16.05 -18.98 -23.49
CA VAL A 64 -16.53 -20.18 -22.78
C VAL A 64 -17.92 -19.97 -22.18
N HIS A 65 -18.24 -18.74 -21.79
CA HIS A 65 -19.49 -18.39 -21.10
C HIS A 65 -20.33 -17.35 -21.86
N GLY A 66 -20.04 -17.11 -23.15
CA GLY A 66 -20.81 -16.21 -24.00
C GLY A 66 -20.81 -14.75 -23.55
N GLY A 67 -19.83 -14.34 -22.75
CA GLY A 67 -19.76 -13.00 -22.16
C GLY A 67 -20.51 -12.83 -20.84
N ASP A 68 -21.16 -13.89 -20.32
CA ASP A 68 -21.88 -13.83 -19.05
C ASP A 68 -21.01 -14.32 -17.87
N PRO A 69 -20.63 -13.44 -16.91
CA PRO A 69 -19.89 -13.83 -15.73
C PRO A 69 -20.75 -14.46 -14.62
N SER A 70 -22.07 -14.64 -14.81
CA SER A 70 -23.00 -15.12 -13.75
C SER A 70 -22.61 -16.46 -13.11
N PHE A 71 -21.85 -17.30 -13.82
CA PHE A 71 -21.35 -18.57 -13.28
C PHE A 71 -20.43 -18.40 -12.06
N VAL A 72 -19.74 -17.25 -11.95
CA VAL A 72 -18.86 -16.90 -10.82
C VAL A 72 -19.39 -15.69 -10.04
N ALA A 73 -19.97 -14.70 -10.72
CA ALA A 73 -20.43 -13.45 -10.10
C ALA A 73 -21.48 -13.65 -9.01
N ARG A 74 -22.31 -14.70 -9.11
CA ARG A 74 -23.36 -15.03 -8.12
C ARG A 74 -22.83 -15.34 -6.71
N TYR A 75 -21.54 -15.61 -6.56
CA TYR A 75 -20.91 -15.89 -5.28
C TYR A 75 -20.27 -14.66 -4.62
N LEU A 76 -20.19 -13.53 -5.32
CA LEU A 76 -19.50 -12.32 -4.87
C LEU A 76 -20.49 -11.15 -4.68
N PRO A 77 -20.13 -10.14 -3.87
CA PRO A 77 -20.92 -8.91 -3.76
C PRO A 77 -21.09 -8.19 -5.10
N SER A 78 -22.11 -7.34 -5.19
CA SER A 78 -22.30 -6.45 -6.34
C SER A 78 -21.08 -5.58 -6.62
N GLY A 79 -20.82 -5.27 -7.90
CA GLY A 79 -19.72 -4.42 -8.32
C GLY A 79 -18.45 -5.17 -8.75
N TRP A 80 -18.51 -6.50 -8.85
CA TRP A 80 -17.51 -7.34 -9.51
C TRP A 80 -17.91 -7.66 -10.95
N PHE A 81 -16.91 -7.96 -11.78
CA PHE A 81 -17.07 -8.48 -13.14
C PHE A 81 -17.79 -7.55 -14.15
N ASP A 82 -17.55 -6.25 -14.06
CA ASP A 82 -17.92 -5.28 -15.10
C ASP A 82 -16.96 -5.42 -16.30
N LEU A 83 -17.24 -6.42 -17.15
CA LEU A 83 -16.38 -6.82 -18.25
C LEU A 83 -16.30 -5.75 -19.34
N ALA A 84 -15.15 -5.66 -20.01
CA ALA A 84 -14.99 -4.89 -21.24
C ALA A 84 -15.60 -5.62 -22.47
N SER A 85 -16.79 -6.20 -22.31
CA SER A 85 -17.47 -7.04 -23.31
C SER A 85 -17.90 -6.26 -24.56
N GLY A 86 -17.98 -4.94 -24.52
CA GLY A 86 -18.23 -4.10 -25.70
C GLY A 86 -16.97 -3.78 -26.53
N ASN A 87 -15.78 -4.19 -26.09
CA ASN A 87 -14.53 -3.77 -26.74
C ASN A 87 -14.21 -4.62 -28.00
N PRO A 88 -14.15 -4.00 -29.20
CA PRO A 88 -13.96 -4.74 -30.46
C PRO A 88 -12.59 -5.41 -30.56
N VAL A 89 -11.56 -4.88 -29.89
CA VAL A 89 -10.22 -5.48 -29.87
C VAL A 89 -10.22 -6.78 -29.06
N LEU A 90 -10.91 -6.79 -27.92
CA LEU A 90 -11.03 -7.99 -27.08
C LEU A 90 -11.83 -9.09 -27.77
N HIS A 91 -12.90 -8.74 -28.49
CA HIS A 91 -13.64 -9.70 -29.32
C HIS A 91 -12.74 -10.33 -30.40
N ARG A 92 -12.04 -9.51 -31.18
CA ARG A 92 -11.10 -10.05 -32.20
C ARG A 92 -10.04 -10.95 -31.59
N PHE A 93 -9.49 -10.56 -30.44
CA PHE A 93 -8.49 -11.37 -29.75
C PHE A 93 -9.09 -12.68 -29.22
N ALA A 94 -10.32 -12.63 -28.72
CA ALA A 94 -11.05 -13.80 -28.26
C ALA A 94 -11.33 -14.78 -29.41
N ASP A 95 -11.75 -14.28 -30.58
CA ASP A 95 -12.09 -15.08 -31.75
C ASP A 95 -10.92 -15.93 -32.27
N VAL A 96 -9.70 -15.39 -32.16
CA VAL A 96 -8.48 -16.07 -32.63
C VAL A 96 -7.79 -16.92 -31.55
N PHE A 97 -8.28 -16.90 -30.30
CA PHE A 97 -7.62 -17.62 -29.22
C PHE A 97 -7.90 -19.14 -29.32
N PRO A 98 -6.89 -19.98 -29.57
CA PRO A 98 -7.10 -21.36 -30.05
C PRO A 98 -7.59 -22.34 -28.97
N ALA A 99 -7.36 -22.05 -27.69
CA ALA A 99 -7.68 -22.95 -26.58
C ALA A 99 -8.23 -22.18 -25.36
N PRO A 100 -9.44 -21.59 -25.46
CA PRO A 100 -9.97 -20.71 -24.41
C PRO A 100 -10.16 -21.44 -23.08
N GLY A 101 -10.41 -22.75 -23.08
CA GLY A 101 -10.52 -23.55 -21.85
C GLY A 101 -9.26 -23.53 -20.97
N LEU A 102 -8.07 -23.34 -21.55
CA LEU A 102 -6.81 -23.22 -20.80
C LEU A 102 -6.73 -21.94 -19.97
N LEU A 103 -7.61 -20.97 -20.23
CA LEU A 103 -7.68 -19.72 -19.47
C LEU A 103 -8.53 -19.83 -18.20
N ALA A 104 -9.12 -20.99 -17.88
CA ALA A 104 -9.88 -21.19 -16.65
C ALA A 104 -9.15 -20.78 -15.35
N PRO A 105 -7.80 -20.91 -15.22
CA PRO A 105 -7.08 -20.39 -14.05
C PRO A 105 -7.07 -18.86 -13.92
N SER A 106 -7.38 -18.11 -14.98
CA SER A 106 -7.49 -16.64 -14.90
C SER A 106 -8.67 -16.19 -14.03
N VAL A 107 -9.65 -17.08 -13.80
CA VAL A 107 -10.77 -16.87 -12.89
C VAL A 107 -10.28 -17.06 -11.45
N LEU A 108 -10.14 -15.96 -10.72
CA LEU A 108 -9.80 -15.84 -9.30
C LEU A 108 -8.40 -16.36 -8.88
N ARG A 109 -7.90 -17.46 -9.45
CA ARG A 109 -6.66 -18.12 -8.98
C ARG A 109 -5.38 -17.33 -9.25
N VAL A 110 -5.17 -16.90 -10.49
CA VAL A 110 -3.99 -16.06 -10.83
C VAL A 110 -4.02 -14.76 -10.02
N GLN A 111 -5.21 -14.20 -9.83
CA GLN A 111 -5.42 -13.01 -9.03
C GLN A 111 -5.10 -13.24 -7.55
N ALA A 112 -5.55 -14.36 -6.96
CA ALA A 112 -5.21 -14.78 -5.61
C ALA A 112 -3.69 -14.92 -5.40
N PHE A 113 -2.94 -15.30 -6.44
CA PHE A 113 -1.48 -15.28 -6.40
C PHE A 113 -0.90 -13.85 -6.39
N LEU A 114 -1.33 -13.00 -7.33
CA LEU A 114 -0.69 -11.72 -7.65
C LEU A 114 -1.03 -10.58 -6.69
N GLU A 115 -2.14 -10.66 -5.97
CA GLU A 115 -2.54 -9.60 -5.03
C GLU A 115 -1.55 -9.39 -3.89
N LEU A 116 -1.03 -10.47 -3.30
CA LEU A 116 -0.08 -10.36 -2.18
C LEU A 116 1.23 -9.65 -2.59
N PRO A 117 1.92 -10.03 -3.69
CA PRO A 117 3.08 -9.30 -4.14
C PRO A 117 2.73 -7.88 -4.53
N PHE A 118 1.56 -7.62 -5.13
CA PHE A 118 1.13 -6.26 -5.47
C PHE A 118 1.09 -5.36 -4.24
N VAL A 119 0.38 -5.75 -3.17
CA VAL A 119 0.22 -4.91 -1.97
C VAL A 119 1.53 -4.77 -1.18
N LEU A 120 2.32 -5.85 -1.04
CA LEU A 120 3.59 -5.78 -0.30
C LEU A 120 4.68 -5.03 -1.08
N LEU A 121 4.68 -5.09 -2.43
CA LEU A 121 5.56 -4.26 -3.25
C LEU A 121 5.16 -2.78 -3.18
N ALA A 122 3.87 -2.46 -3.22
CA ALA A 122 3.41 -1.08 -3.03
C ALA A 122 3.87 -0.51 -1.67
N PHE A 123 3.74 -1.30 -0.60
CA PHE A 123 4.26 -0.92 0.72
C PHE A 123 5.79 -0.74 0.71
N ALA A 124 6.52 -1.68 0.11
CA ALA A 124 7.97 -1.63 0.01
C ALA A 124 8.47 -0.39 -0.77
N VAL A 125 7.76 0.00 -1.84
CA VAL A 125 8.04 1.23 -2.61
C VAL A 125 7.90 2.46 -1.73
N VAL A 126 6.82 2.57 -0.96
CA VAL A 126 6.58 3.71 -0.07
C VAL A 126 7.65 3.79 1.02
N VAL A 127 7.95 2.68 1.69
CA VAL A 127 8.99 2.65 2.72
C VAL A 127 10.34 3.01 2.13
N ARG A 128 10.67 2.51 0.93
CA ARG A 128 11.91 2.86 0.25
C ARG A 128 12.02 4.36 -0.05
N TRP A 129 10.92 5.00 -0.48
CA TRP A 129 10.91 6.44 -0.74
C TRP A 129 11.10 7.28 0.51
N LEU A 130 10.64 6.79 1.66
CA LEU A 130 10.92 7.42 2.95
C LEU A 130 12.36 7.16 3.38
N ASP A 131 12.78 5.89 3.39
CA ASP A 131 14.10 5.47 3.85
C ASP A 131 14.49 4.08 3.33
N ALA A 132 15.54 4.02 2.52
CA ALA A 132 16.02 2.77 1.93
C ALA A 132 16.60 1.81 2.99
N GLY A 133 17.17 2.34 4.08
CA GLY A 133 17.65 1.56 5.21
C GLY A 133 16.50 0.84 5.93
N LEU A 134 15.41 1.55 6.20
CA LEU A 134 14.21 0.97 6.81
C LEU A 134 13.59 -0.10 5.92
N TYR A 135 13.48 0.15 4.60
CA TYR A 135 13.00 -0.84 3.64
C TYR A 135 13.82 -2.14 3.72
N ARG A 136 15.16 -2.03 3.68
CA ARG A 136 16.05 -3.20 3.78
C ARG A 136 15.93 -3.90 5.14
N ALA A 137 15.83 -3.14 6.22
CA ALA A 137 15.68 -3.69 7.57
C ALA A 137 14.37 -4.48 7.70
N ILE A 138 13.25 -3.91 7.26
CA ILE A 138 11.94 -4.58 7.25
C ILE A 138 12.00 -5.85 6.38
N ALA A 139 12.46 -5.74 5.14
CA ALA A 139 12.45 -6.84 4.18
C ALA A 139 13.36 -8.02 4.59
N ARG A 140 14.39 -7.78 5.40
CA ARG A 140 15.28 -8.81 5.94
C ARG A 140 14.88 -9.28 7.34
N SER A 141 13.85 -8.68 7.94
CA SER A 141 13.36 -9.04 9.27
C SER A 141 12.23 -10.08 9.21
N VAL A 142 11.79 -10.50 10.40
CA VAL A 142 10.60 -11.34 10.60
C VAL A 142 9.29 -10.60 10.34
N LEU A 143 9.28 -9.25 10.27
CA LEU A 143 8.06 -8.50 10.00
C LEU A 143 7.47 -8.82 8.62
N LEU A 144 8.33 -9.05 7.62
CA LEU A 144 7.88 -9.35 6.26
C LEU A 144 7.11 -10.69 6.17
N PRO A 145 7.64 -11.83 6.64
CA PRO A 145 6.87 -13.08 6.63
C PRO A 145 5.64 -13.00 7.56
N LEU A 146 5.70 -12.27 8.69
CA LEU A 146 4.52 -12.07 9.54
C LEU A 146 3.41 -11.30 8.81
N ALA A 147 3.76 -10.26 8.05
CA ALA A 147 2.80 -9.52 7.23
C ALA A 147 2.18 -10.42 6.14
N ALA A 148 3.00 -11.20 5.44
CA ALA A 148 2.52 -12.14 4.43
C ALA A 148 1.55 -13.18 5.02
N VAL A 149 1.86 -13.73 6.20
CA VAL A 149 0.98 -14.66 6.92
C VAL A 149 -0.31 -13.95 7.37
N SER A 150 -0.20 -12.79 8.02
CA SER A 150 -1.38 -12.04 8.48
C SER A 150 -2.33 -11.71 7.32
N TYR A 151 -1.77 -11.28 6.18
CA TYR A 151 -2.56 -10.93 5.01
C TYR A 151 -3.21 -12.16 4.38
N THR A 152 -2.49 -13.27 4.35
CA THR A 152 -3.00 -14.55 3.86
C THR A 152 -4.11 -15.09 4.75
N VAL A 153 -3.98 -14.99 6.08
CA VAL A 153 -5.05 -15.42 7.01
C VAL A 153 -6.32 -14.59 6.78
N VAL A 154 -6.19 -13.26 6.67
CA VAL A 154 -7.34 -12.39 6.36
C VAL A 154 -7.98 -12.75 5.03
N PHE A 155 -7.16 -12.96 3.99
CA PHE A 155 -7.65 -13.42 2.68
C PHE A 155 -8.42 -14.73 2.81
N CYS A 156 -7.84 -15.75 3.46
CA CYS A 156 -8.50 -17.05 3.62
C CYS A 156 -9.81 -16.96 4.40
N LEU A 157 -9.89 -16.10 5.43
CA LEU A 157 -11.13 -15.88 6.16
C LEU A 157 -12.21 -15.28 5.27
N VAL A 158 -11.87 -14.25 4.49
CA VAL A 158 -12.81 -13.58 3.58
C VAL A 158 -13.23 -14.53 2.45
N GLU A 159 -12.29 -15.26 1.86
CA GLU A 159 -12.55 -16.25 0.82
C GLU A 159 -13.46 -17.38 1.34
N TRP A 160 -13.27 -17.76 2.61
CA TRP A 160 -14.10 -18.78 3.25
C TRP A 160 -15.50 -18.28 3.64
N ASP A 161 -15.67 -16.97 3.84
CA ASP A 161 -16.99 -16.36 4.03
C ASP A 161 -17.70 -16.15 2.69
N LEU A 162 -16.95 -15.90 1.60
CA LEU A 162 -17.44 -15.69 0.24
C LEU A 162 -17.19 -16.91 -0.66
N ARG A 163 -17.53 -18.10 -0.16
CA ARG A 163 -17.15 -19.35 -0.84
C ARG A 163 -17.69 -19.42 -2.26
N ASN A 164 -16.77 -19.68 -3.17
CA ASN A 164 -17.03 -19.98 -4.56
C ASN A 164 -16.40 -21.34 -4.94
N PRO A 165 -16.66 -21.88 -6.15
CA PRO A 165 -16.13 -23.19 -6.58
C PRO A 165 -14.60 -23.31 -6.59
N TYR A 166 -13.87 -22.18 -6.51
CA TYR A 166 -12.42 -22.11 -6.60
C TYR A 166 -11.73 -21.80 -5.27
N THR A 167 -12.50 -21.59 -4.19
CA THR A 167 -12.03 -21.27 -2.83
C THR A 167 -10.80 -22.09 -2.40
N ALA A 168 -10.84 -23.42 -2.60
CA ALA A 168 -9.74 -24.31 -2.19
C ALA A 168 -8.46 -24.04 -2.98
N ASP A 169 -8.59 -23.83 -4.29
CA ASP A 169 -7.46 -23.49 -5.17
C ASP A 169 -6.92 -22.11 -4.80
N ASP A 170 -7.79 -21.12 -4.57
CA ASP A 170 -7.40 -19.75 -4.23
C ASP A 170 -6.63 -19.69 -2.91
N ILE A 171 -7.07 -20.44 -1.90
CA ILE A 171 -6.35 -20.59 -0.62
C ILE A 171 -4.97 -21.25 -0.83
N ALA A 172 -4.91 -22.33 -1.61
CA ALA A 172 -3.65 -23.04 -1.87
C ALA A 172 -2.66 -22.14 -2.62
N VAL A 173 -3.13 -21.45 -3.67
CA VAL A 173 -2.33 -20.52 -4.47
C VAL A 173 -1.88 -19.32 -3.64
N ARG A 174 -2.75 -18.78 -2.78
CA ARG A 174 -2.37 -17.72 -1.84
C ARG A 174 -1.29 -18.19 -0.88
N ALA A 175 -1.37 -19.41 -0.34
CA ALA A 175 -0.34 -19.96 0.55
C ALA A 175 1.03 -20.05 -0.15
N VAL A 176 1.06 -20.46 -1.42
CA VAL A 176 2.30 -20.43 -2.23
C VAL A 176 2.79 -18.99 -2.39
N SER A 177 1.91 -18.04 -2.70
CA SER A 177 2.25 -16.62 -2.80
C SER A 177 2.81 -16.06 -1.48
N ALA A 178 2.29 -16.50 -0.34
CA ALA A 178 2.72 -16.11 1.00
C ALA A 178 4.17 -16.53 1.31
N VAL A 179 4.65 -17.59 0.68
CA VAL A 179 6.04 -18.05 0.78
C VAL A 179 6.93 -17.33 -0.24
N LEU A 180 6.49 -17.23 -1.50
CA LEU A 180 7.29 -16.67 -2.58
C LEU A 180 7.47 -15.15 -2.47
N THR A 181 6.44 -14.43 -2.03
CA THR A 181 6.46 -12.95 -1.98
C THR A 181 7.51 -12.42 -0.99
N PRO A 182 7.61 -12.92 0.26
CA PRO A 182 8.70 -12.54 1.17
C PRO A 182 10.09 -12.85 0.60
N CYS A 183 10.26 -13.99 -0.07
CA CYS A 183 11.52 -14.37 -0.70
C CYS A 183 11.92 -13.39 -1.80
N LEU A 184 10.98 -13.02 -2.67
CA LEU A 184 11.17 -12.01 -3.71
C LEU A 184 11.55 -10.65 -3.11
N LEU A 185 10.82 -10.16 -2.12
CA LEU A 185 11.07 -8.86 -1.50
C LEU A 185 12.41 -8.83 -0.76
N ARG A 186 12.79 -9.92 -0.08
CA ARG A 186 14.11 -10.06 0.54
C ARG A 186 15.23 -10.08 -0.51
N TRP A 187 15.03 -10.76 -1.63
CA TRP A 187 15.96 -10.79 -2.76
C TRP A 187 16.13 -9.42 -3.42
N LEU A 188 15.05 -8.66 -3.59
CA LEU A 188 15.08 -7.27 -4.07
C LEU A 188 15.85 -6.37 -3.09
N ALA A 189 15.57 -6.49 -1.79
CA ALA A 189 16.26 -5.74 -0.75
C ALA A 189 17.74 -6.11 -0.61
N ALA A 190 18.13 -7.33 -0.97
CA ALA A 190 19.54 -7.75 -1.04
C ALA A 190 20.30 -7.06 -2.19
N ARG A 191 19.62 -6.77 -3.30
CA ARG A 191 20.19 -6.09 -4.48
C ARG A 191 20.08 -4.58 -4.43
N ASP A 192 19.33 -4.05 -3.48
CA ASP A 192 19.25 -2.62 -3.26
C ASP A 192 20.53 -2.06 -2.61
N ARG A 193 21.30 -1.33 -3.40
CA ARG A 193 22.56 -0.69 -2.98
C ARG A 193 22.52 0.83 -2.99
N GLU A 194 21.34 1.43 -3.18
CA GLU A 194 21.24 2.90 -3.24
C GLU A 194 21.45 3.52 -1.85
N THR A 195 22.13 4.67 -1.83
CA THR A 195 22.27 5.50 -0.62
C THR A 195 20.93 6.17 -0.33
N SER A 196 20.54 6.16 0.94
CA SER A 196 19.23 6.69 1.36
C SER A 196 19.23 8.21 1.23
N ARG A 197 18.48 8.75 0.26
CA ARG A 197 18.04 10.16 0.31
C ARG A 197 16.78 10.21 1.14
N THR A 198 16.97 10.31 2.46
CA THR A 198 15.86 10.40 3.40
C THR A 198 15.34 11.85 3.41
N PRO A 199 14.04 12.11 3.15
CA PRO A 199 13.48 13.45 3.20
C PRO A 199 13.72 14.11 4.56
N ALA A 200 14.29 15.31 4.57
CA ALA A 200 14.65 16.05 5.78
C ALA A 200 14.17 17.52 5.76
N SER A 201 13.54 17.94 4.67
CA SER A 201 12.98 19.28 4.48
C SER A 201 11.47 19.24 4.29
N VAL A 202 10.81 20.40 4.47
CA VAL A 202 9.38 20.56 4.13
C VAL A 202 9.10 20.16 2.68
N PRO A 203 9.81 20.67 1.65
CA PRO A 203 9.58 20.24 0.27
C PRO A 203 9.80 18.74 0.06
N GLY A 204 10.83 18.16 0.67
CA GLY A 204 11.12 16.72 0.58
C GLY A 204 9.99 15.87 1.13
N LEU A 205 9.45 16.21 2.31
CA LEU A 205 8.34 15.50 2.94
C LEU A 205 7.02 15.71 2.18
N LEU A 206 6.75 16.91 1.66
CA LEU A 206 5.58 17.16 0.81
C LEU A 206 5.65 16.36 -0.50
N VAL A 207 6.83 16.28 -1.11
CA VAL A 207 7.06 15.46 -2.31
C VAL A 207 6.88 13.97 -2.02
N LEU A 208 7.28 13.51 -0.83
CA LEU A 208 6.98 12.17 -0.34
C LEU A 208 5.46 11.98 -0.23
N ILE A 209 4.76 12.81 0.55
CA ILE A 209 3.30 12.73 0.78
C ILE A 209 2.53 12.72 -0.55
N GLY A 210 2.84 13.63 -1.47
CA GLY A 210 2.22 13.66 -2.80
C GLY A 210 2.45 12.36 -3.59
N SER A 211 3.62 11.73 -3.42
CA SER A 211 3.92 10.45 -4.10
C SER A 211 3.18 9.28 -3.49
N LEU A 212 2.93 9.30 -2.17
CA LEU A 212 2.03 8.35 -1.51
C LEU A 212 0.60 8.52 -2.03
N GLY A 213 0.12 9.77 -2.13
CA GLY A 213 -1.21 10.06 -2.68
C GLY A 213 -1.36 9.59 -4.12
N ALA A 214 -0.39 9.90 -4.98
CA ALA A 214 -0.41 9.47 -6.38
C ALA A 214 -0.34 7.94 -6.52
N LEU A 215 0.55 7.27 -5.77
CA LEU A 215 0.60 5.80 -5.78
C LEU A 215 -0.68 5.19 -5.21
N GLY A 216 -1.25 5.74 -4.15
CA GLY A 216 -2.51 5.31 -3.56
C GLY A 216 -3.67 5.41 -4.56
N ALA A 217 -3.76 6.51 -5.31
CA ALA A 217 -4.73 6.67 -6.39
C ALA A 217 -4.55 5.59 -7.48
N LEU A 218 -3.31 5.30 -7.91
CA LEU A 218 -3.04 4.22 -8.86
C LEU A 218 -3.44 2.84 -8.32
N VAL A 219 -3.16 2.57 -7.04
CA VAL A 219 -3.58 1.33 -6.38
C VAL A 219 -5.10 1.21 -6.36
N LEU A 220 -5.83 2.29 -6.09
CA LEU A 220 -7.30 2.31 -6.13
C LEU A 220 -7.85 2.10 -7.54
N VAL A 221 -7.20 2.67 -8.57
CA VAL A 221 -7.58 2.38 -9.97
C VAL A 221 -7.39 0.90 -10.27
N VAL A 222 -6.22 0.33 -9.97
CA VAL A 222 -5.95 -1.10 -10.19
C VAL A 222 -6.95 -1.96 -9.42
N TYR A 223 -7.27 -1.58 -8.17
CA TYR A 223 -8.27 -2.26 -7.37
C TYR A 223 -9.63 -2.27 -8.07
N ASP A 224 -10.16 -1.10 -8.43
CA ASP A 224 -11.48 -0.97 -9.06
C ASP A 224 -11.53 -1.65 -10.42
N THR A 225 -10.57 -1.42 -11.31
CA THR A 225 -10.64 -1.87 -12.72
C THR A 225 -10.12 -3.28 -12.95
N ALA A 226 -9.23 -3.78 -12.07
CA ALA A 226 -8.56 -5.05 -12.31
C ALA A 226 -8.74 -6.05 -11.17
N LEU A 227 -8.52 -5.66 -9.90
CA LEU A 227 -8.63 -6.64 -8.81
C LEU A 227 -10.08 -7.11 -8.60
N LEU A 228 -11.06 -6.29 -8.98
CA LEU A 228 -12.49 -6.64 -8.99
C LEU A 228 -13.01 -7.16 -10.34
N TYR A 229 -12.12 -7.41 -11.31
CA TYR A 229 -12.47 -7.85 -12.66
C TYR A 229 -13.35 -6.88 -13.48
N ASN A 230 -13.25 -5.58 -13.21
CA ASN A 230 -14.06 -4.55 -13.87
C ASN A 230 -13.31 -3.84 -15.01
N LEU A 231 -12.79 -4.59 -15.98
CA LEU A 231 -12.01 -4.01 -17.07
C LEU A 231 -12.84 -3.02 -17.91
N GLY A 232 -14.17 -3.14 -17.92
CA GLY A 232 -15.10 -2.20 -18.56
C GLY A 232 -14.97 -0.77 -18.03
N ARG A 233 -14.59 -0.60 -16.76
CA ARG A 233 -14.38 0.71 -16.11
C ARG A 233 -13.04 1.37 -16.44
N ALA A 234 -12.15 0.69 -17.17
CA ALA A 234 -10.82 1.20 -17.44
C ALA A 234 -10.84 2.55 -18.15
N GLY A 235 -11.80 2.77 -19.07
CA GLY A 235 -11.97 4.05 -19.77
C GLY A 235 -12.32 5.20 -18.82
N GLU A 236 -13.23 4.98 -17.86
CA GLU A 236 -13.65 5.98 -16.88
C GLU A 236 -12.55 6.33 -15.87
N ARG A 237 -11.69 5.37 -15.55
CA ARG A 237 -10.59 5.55 -14.59
C ARG A 237 -9.28 6.01 -15.25
N LEU A 238 -9.18 5.96 -16.58
CA LEU A 238 -7.98 6.35 -17.31
C LEU A 238 -7.52 7.79 -17.02
N PRO A 239 -8.40 8.81 -16.93
CA PRO A 239 -7.97 10.17 -16.61
C PRO A 239 -7.31 10.26 -15.23
N ILE A 240 -7.90 9.59 -14.23
CA ILE A 240 -7.36 9.54 -12.86
C ILE A 240 -6.00 8.84 -12.85
N ALA A 241 -5.88 7.70 -13.55
CA ALA A 241 -4.62 6.98 -13.68
C ALA A 241 -3.54 7.83 -14.36
N ALA A 242 -3.87 8.51 -15.46
CA ALA A 242 -2.94 9.37 -16.19
C ALA A 242 -2.44 10.52 -15.32
N VAL A 243 -3.34 11.24 -14.63
CA VAL A 243 -2.98 12.31 -13.70
C VAL A 243 -2.08 11.78 -12.58
N ALA A 244 -2.42 10.63 -12.00
CA ALA A 244 -1.62 10.03 -10.92
C ALA A 244 -0.23 9.57 -11.40
N VAL A 245 -0.12 9.00 -12.61
CA VAL A 245 1.18 8.65 -13.23
C VAL A 245 2.02 9.90 -13.48
N LEU A 246 1.43 10.94 -14.08
CA LEU A 246 2.14 12.20 -14.36
C LEU A 246 2.59 12.91 -13.08
N ALA A 247 1.70 12.97 -12.08
CA ALA A 247 2.01 13.50 -10.76
C ALA A 247 3.14 12.70 -10.11
N LEU A 248 3.06 11.37 -10.10
CA LEU A 248 4.10 10.52 -9.53
C LEU A 248 5.44 10.73 -10.26
N ALA A 249 5.47 10.74 -11.59
CA ALA A 249 6.67 10.98 -12.37
C ALA A 249 7.28 12.37 -12.07
N GLY A 250 6.44 13.42 -12.03
CA GLY A 250 6.86 14.78 -11.69
C GLY A 250 7.43 14.88 -10.28
N LEU A 251 6.75 14.29 -9.28
CA LEU A 251 7.20 14.27 -7.89
C LEU A 251 8.48 13.47 -7.69
N ARG A 252 8.65 12.33 -8.37
CA ARG A 252 9.90 11.55 -8.31
C ARG A 252 11.05 12.29 -9.00
N ARG A 253 10.77 13.01 -10.09
CA ARG A 253 11.74 13.91 -10.72
C ARG A 253 12.12 15.07 -9.79
N ALA A 254 11.16 15.69 -9.12
CA ALA A 254 11.41 16.73 -8.12
C ALA A 254 12.26 16.20 -6.97
N ALA A 255 11.92 15.05 -6.39
CA ALA A 255 12.69 14.40 -5.33
C ALA A 255 14.17 14.16 -5.70
N SER A 256 14.43 13.80 -6.97
CA SER A 256 15.80 13.59 -7.45
C SER A 256 16.64 14.87 -7.53
N ARG A 257 15.98 16.04 -7.59
CA ARG A 257 16.59 17.36 -7.75
C ARG A 257 16.65 18.17 -6.45
N LEU A 258 15.81 17.83 -5.47
CA LEU A 258 15.80 18.50 -4.17
C LEU A 258 17.13 18.25 -3.44
N ARG A 259 17.67 19.32 -2.85
CA ARG A 259 18.81 19.27 -1.94
C ARG A 259 18.26 19.17 -0.54
N GLU A 260 18.46 18.02 0.10
CA GLU A 260 18.05 17.82 1.49
C GLU A 260 19.13 18.36 2.43
N PRO A 261 18.74 19.01 3.55
CA PRO A 261 19.69 19.42 4.57
C PRO A 261 20.32 18.20 5.23
N ALA A 262 21.53 18.37 5.78
CA ALA A 262 22.23 17.30 6.50
C ALA A 262 21.44 16.81 7.73
N ALA A 263 20.72 17.72 8.39
CA ALA A 263 19.85 17.39 9.51
C ALA A 263 18.50 18.14 9.38
N PRO A 264 17.36 17.46 9.58
CA PRO A 264 16.06 18.11 9.71
C PRO A 264 15.99 18.92 11.01
N GLY A 265 15.13 19.94 11.04
CA GLY A 265 14.76 20.61 12.29
C GLY A 265 14.05 19.65 13.27
N PRO A 266 13.96 19.99 14.58
CA PRO A 266 13.47 19.07 15.61
C PRO A 266 12.06 18.50 15.34
N VAL A 267 11.12 19.33 14.87
CA VAL A 267 9.75 18.87 14.59
C VAL A 267 9.72 18.00 13.33
N LEU A 268 10.43 18.38 12.27
CA LEU A 268 10.51 17.54 11.06
C LEU A 268 11.26 16.21 11.30
N ALA A 269 12.28 16.22 12.16
CA ALA A 269 12.97 15.03 12.62
C ALA A 269 12.00 14.06 13.31
N PHE A 270 11.16 14.60 14.20
CA PHE A 270 10.10 13.85 14.88
C PHE A 270 9.08 13.27 13.89
N VAL A 271 8.54 14.09 12.97
CA VAL A 271 7.58 13.63 11.95
C VAL A 271 8.17 12.48 11.13
N ARG A 272 9.41 12.63 10.66
CA ARG A 272 10.11 11.60 9.90
C ARG A 272 10.25 10.30 10.71
N GLN A 273 10.63 10.40 11.98
CA GLN A 273 10.80 9.22 12.82
C GLN A 273 9.46 8.57 13.19
N ALA A 274 8.41 9.35 13.39
CA ALA A 274 7.05 8.86 13.58
C ALA A 274 6.56 8.08 12.36
N LEU A 275 6.80 8.60 11.14
CA LEU A 275 6.49 7.87 9.91
C LEU A 275 7.27 6.57 9.79
N ARG A 276 8.57 6.58 10.10
CA ARG A 276 9.41 5.36 10.08
C ARG A 276 8.84 4.28 11.02
N HIS A 277 8.52 4.64 12.26
CA HIS A 277 7.94 3.71 13.22
C HIS A 277 6.53 3.28 12.82
N TRP A 278 5.71 4.19 12.31
CA TRP A 278 4.38 3.89 11.81
C TRP A 278 4.41 2.83 10.71
N PHE A 279 5.25 2.99 9.67
CA PHE A 279 5.35 1.99 8.62
C PHE A 279 5.85 0.63 9.13
N ALA A 280 6.79 0.61 10.06
CA ALA A 280 7.24 -0.65 10.65
C ALA A 280 6.13 -1.36 11.46
N LEU A 281 5.37 -0.60 12.24
CA LEU A 281 4.30 -1.11 13.12
C LEU A 281 3.04 -1.48 12.35
N PHE A 282 2.68 -0.69 11.34
CA PHE A 282 1.45 -0.85 10.57
C PHE A 282 1.53 -1.97 9.53
N LEU A 283 2.73 -2.35 9.08
CA LEU A 283 2.93 -3.36 8.02
C LEU A 283 2.20 -4.69 8.29
N VAL A 284 2.34 -5.26 9.48
CA VAL A 284 1.75 -6.57 9.79
C VAL A 284 0.22 -6.50 9.91
N PRO A 285 -0.37 -5.57 10.68
CA PRO A 285 -1.82 -5.50 10.86
C PRO A 285 -2.57 -4.76 9.75
N ALA A 286 -1.92 -4.09 8.79
CA ALA A 286 -2.59 -3.20 7.85
C ALA A 286 -3.79 -3.82 7.10
N LEU A 287 -3.64 -5.03 6.54
CA LEU A 287 -4.76 -5.69 5.85
C LEU A 287 -5.86 -6.11 6.84
N ALA A 288 -5.47 -6.61 8.02
CA ALA A 288 -6.41 -7.00 9.06
C ALA A 288 -7.23 -5.80 9.54
N ILE A 289 -6.59 -4.64 9.75
CA ILE A 289 -7.27 -3.39 10.14
C ILE A 289 -8.24 -2.97 9.05
N ARG A 290 -7.83 -2.96 7.78
CA ARG A 290 -8.71 -2.63 6.66
C ARG A 290 -9.95 -3.52 6.63
N TYR A 291 -9.76 -4.83 6.67
CA TYR A 291 -10.86 -5.78 6.63
C TYR A 291 -11.65 -5.86 7.94
N GLY A 292 -11.06 -5.48 9.07
CA GLY A 292 -11.75 -5.38 10.36
C GLY A 292 -12.82 -4.29 10.39
N VAL A 293 -12.72 -3.28 9.52
CA VAL A 293 -13.78 -2.29 9.32
C VAL A 293 -15.02 -2.90 8.65
N MET A 294 -14.83 -3.86 7.74
CA MET A 294 -15.93 -4.40 6.92
C MET A 294 -16.45 -5.76 7.39
N PHE A 295 -15.56 -6.63 7.88
CA PHE A 295 -15.84 -8.03 8.26
C PHE A 295 -15.61 -8.28 9.77
N GLY A 296 -15.19 -7.26 10.51
CA GLY A 296 -14.95 -7.32 11.95
C GLY A 296 -15.77 -6.26 12.70
N THR A 297 -15.22 -5.82 13.82
CA THR A 297 -15.77 -4.72 14.62
C THR A 297 -14.98 -3.45 14.30
N PRO A 298 -15.58 -2.44 13.63
CA PRO A 298 -14.86 -1.21 13.24
C PRO A 298 -14.16 -0.51 14.41
N ALA A 299 -14.79 -0.52 15.59
CA ALA A 299 -14.21 0.06 16.81
C ALA A 299 -12.91 -0.63 17.24
N VAL A 300 -12.80 -1.95 17.06
CA VAL A 300 -11.57 -2.71 17.38
C VAL A 300 -10.46 -2.35 16.39
N ALA A 301 -10.75 -2.31 15.09
CA ALA A 301 -9.81 -1.89 14.06
C ALA A 301 -9.30 -0.45 14.30
N GLY A 302 -10.22 0.47 14.63
CA GLY A 302 -9.90 1.85 14.98
C GLY A 302 -9.05 1.96 16.24
N ALA A 303 -9.43 1.28 17.33
CA ALA A 303 -8.67 1.28 18.58
C ALA A 303 -7.24 0.75 18.38
N VAL A 304 -7.08 -0.33 17.63
CA VAL A 304 -5.75 -0.90 17.33
C VAL A 304 -4.92 0.05 16.46
N ALA A 305 -5.51 0.67 15.43
CA ALA A 305 -4.81 1.68 14.64
C ALA A 305 -4.32 2.86 15.50
N LEU A 306 -5.14 3.34 16.44
CA LEU A 306 -4.77 4.39 17.40
C LEU A 306 -3.64 3.95 18.34
N VAL A 307 -3.66 2.71 18.85
CA VAL A 307 -2.58 2.17 19.68
C VAL A 307 -1.26 2.12 18.91
N LEU A 308 -1.27 1.69 17.65
CA LEU A 308 -0.07 1.65 16.81
C LEU A 308 0.44 3.07 16.51
N ALA A 309 -0.46 4.03 16.27
CA ALA A 309 -0.11 5.43 16.05
C ALA A 309 0.53 6.04 17.31
N GLY A 310 -0.07 5.82 18.48
CA GLY A 310 0.47 6.23 19.78
C GLY A 310 1.83 5.61 20.05
N ALA A 311 2.02 4.32 19.74
CA ALA A 311 3.31 3.66 19.87
C ALA A 311 4.37 4.25 18.93
N ALA A 312 4.02 4.54 17.67
CA ALA A 312 4.92 5.19 16.71
C ALA A 312 5.35 6.58 17.20
N VAL A 313 4.42 7.36 17.72
CA VAL A 313 4.67 8.68 18.34
C VAL A 313 5.57 8.55 19.57
N ALA A 314 5.30 7.61 20.48
CA ALA A 314 6.11 7.40 21.67
C ALA A 314 7.57 7.02 21.34
N LEU A 315 7.75 6.12 20.36
CA LEU A 315 9.08 5.75 19.88
C LEU A 315 9.78 6.93 19.19
N ALA A 316 9.06 7.73 18.40
CA ALA A 316 9.64 8.92 17.78
C ALA A 316 10.06 9.98 18.79
N ARG A 317 9.28 10.19 19.86
CA ARG A 317 9.65 11.10 20.96
C ARG A 317 10.89 10.63 21.71
N ARG A 318 11.07 9.32 21.87
CA ARG A 318 12.29 8.75 22.48
C ARG A 318 13.53 9.05 21.63
N ASP A 319 13.37 9.05 20.32
CA ASP A 319 14.47 9.20 19.36
C ASP A 319 14.76 10.67 18.99
N THR A 320 13.95 11.63 19.46
CA THR A 320 14.06 13.04 19.06
C THR A 320 13.88 14.00 20.25
N ALA A 321 14.76 15.00 20.34
CA ALA A 321 14.67 16.05 21.36
C ALA A 321 13.76 17.19 20.88
N VAL A 322 12.44 17.03 21.04
CA VAL A 322 11.44 18.05 20.64
C VAL A 322 10.53 18.43 21.79
N GLY A 323 10.28 19.72 21.97
CA GLY A 323 9.42 20.26 23.01
C GLY A 323 7.94 19.91 22.79
N ALA A 324 7.24 19.51 23.85
CA ALA A 324 5.85 19.06 23.79
C ALA A 324 4.88 20.12 23.24
N GLY A 325 5.11 21.40 23.53
CA GLY A 325 4.24 22.49 23.06
C GLY A 325 4.25 22.66 21.54
N ARG A 326 5.42 22.60 20.90
CA ARG A 326 5.55 22.69 19.43
C ARG A 326 4.87 21.51 18.74
N LEU A 327 5.03 20.30 19.29
CA LEU A 327 4.34 19.12 18.78
C LEU A 327 2.82 19.22 18.94
N GLY A 328 2.35 19.69 20.10
CA GLY A 328 0.93 19.86 20.38
C GLY A 328 0.24 20.74 19.35
N LEU A 329 0.83 21.90 19.03
CA LEU A 329 0.30 22.81 18.01
C LEU A 329 0.23 22.15 16.63
N ALA A 330 1.34 21.56 16.16
CA ALA A 330 1.37 20.91 14.85
C ALA A 330 0.37 19.74 14.72
N VAL A 331 0.17 18.96 15.80
CA VAL A 331 -0.80 17.86 15.83
C VAL A 331 -2.23 18.38 15.85
N LEU A 332 -2.53 19.43 16.61
CA LEU A 332 -3.88 20.02 16.66
C LEU A 332 -4.28 20.60 15.30
N ASP A 333 -3.40 21.36 14.65
CA ASP A 333 -3.66 21.92 13.31
C ASP A 333 -3.85 20.80 12.29
N ALA A 334 -2.99 19.78 12.33
CA ALA A 334 -3.11 18.61 11.45
C ALA A 334 -4.41 17.83 11.67
N ALA A 335 -4.83 17.62 12.92
CA ALA A 335 -6.09 16.96 13.25
C ALA A 335 -7.30 17.78 12.79
N GLY A 336 -7.28 19.10 12.98
CA GLY A 336 -8.31 20.00 12.46
C GLY A 336 -8.46 19.93 10.94
N ALA A 337 -7.34 19.95 10.22
CA ALA A 337 -7.33 19.79 8.76
C ALA A 337 -7.86 18.41 8.31
N ALA A 338 -7.48 17.35 9.03
CA ALA A 338 -7.96 15.99 8.76
C ALA A 338 -9.48 15.88 8.95
N CYS A 339 -10.01 16.45 10.04
CA CYS A 339 -11.44 16.51 10.30
C CYS A 339 -12.16 17.29 9.20
N ALA A 340 -11.67 18.48 8.83
CA ALA A 340 -12.26 19.28 7.76
C ALA A 340 -12.29 18.52 6.43
N ALA A 341 -11.21 17.84 6.06
CA ALA A 341 -11.14 17.03 4.85
C ALA A 341 -12.08 15.82 4.89
N ALA A 342 -12.19 15.14 6.03
CA ALA A 342 -13.13 14.03 6.20
C ALA A 342 -14.59 14.49 6.05
N TRP A 343 -14.94 15.64 6.61
CA TRP A 343 -16.28 16.23 6.51
C TRP A 343 -16.61 16.73 5.11
N ALA A 344 -15.62 17.25 4.39
CA ALA A 344 -15.80 17.74 3.02
C ALA A 344 -15.86 16.60 1.97
N THR A 345 -15.43 15.39 2.33
CA THR A 345 -15.40 14.26 1.39
C THR A 345 -16.76 13.55 1.37
N PRO A 346 -17.41 13.37 0.20
CA PRO A 346 -18.67 12.66 0.11
C PRO A 346 -18.59 11.24 0.68
N ALA A 347 -19.63 10.80 1.38
CA ALA A 347 -19.68 9.51 2.08
C ALA A 347 -19.75 8.26 1.17
N ALA A 348 -19.54 8.41 -0.14
CA ALA A 348 -19.69 7.31 -1.10
C ALA A 348 -18.65 6.20 -0.91
N TYR A 349 -17.42 6.53 -0.48
CA TYR A 349 -16.36 5.58 -0.19
C TYR A 349 -15.52 6.05 0.99
N TYR A 350 -15.51 5.28 2.09
CA TYR A 350 -14.77 5.66 3.30
C TYR A 350 -13.25 5.71 3.05
N GLU A 351 -12.72 4.94 2.10
CA GLU A 351 -11.31 4.96 1.74
C GLU A 351 -10.89 6.32 1.13
N VAL A 352 -11.78 6.96 0.37
CA VAL A 352 -11.52 8.29 -0.21
C VAL A 352 -11.50 9.34 0.91
N GLY A 353 -12.43 9.24 1.87
CA GLY A 353 -12.43 10.07 3.08
C GLY A 353 -11.17 9.89 3.91
N LEU A 354 -10.75 8.64 4.15
CA LEU A 354 -9.54 8.32 4.90
C LEU A 354 -8.27 8.82 4.21
N LEU A 355 -8.17 8.64 2.89
CA LEU A 355 -7.04 9.12 2.10
C LEU A 355 -6.94 10.65 2.14
N SER A 356 -8.08 11.33 1.97
CA SER A 356 -8.16 12.80 2.01
C SER A 356 -7.80 13.36 3.39
N ALA A 357 -8.35 12.76 4.45
CA ALA A 357 -8.04 13.12 5.83
C ALA A 357 -6.56 12.89 6.17
N THR A 358 -5.99 11.76 5.74
CA THR A 358 -4.56 11.45 5.96
C THR A 358 -3.66 12.43 5.20
N ALA A 359 -4.00 12.77 3.96
CA ALA A 359 -3.25 13.74 3.18
C ALA A 359 -3.28 15.13 3.85
N ALA A 360 -4.46 15.60 4.26
CA ALA A 360 -4.61 16.88 4.96
C ALA A 360 -3.84 16.91 6.28
N PHE A 361 -3.90 15.82 7.07
CA PHE A 361 -3.14 15.68 8.31
C PHE A 361 -1.64 15.82 8.06
N LEU A 362 -1.08 15.04 7.13
CA LEU A 362 0.36 15.00 6.88
C LEU A 362 0.87 16.30 6.26
N VAL A 363 0.16 16.88 5.28
CA VAL A 363 0.55 18.15 4.65
C VAL A 363 0.57 19.26 5.70
N THR A 364 -0.50 19.41 6.47
CA THR A 364 -0.60 20.46 7.49
C THR A 364 0.45 20.28 8.57
N GLY A 365 0.62 19.06 9.09
CA GLY A 365 1.63 18.77 10.11
C GLY A 365 3.06 19.05 9.66
N VAL A 366 3.39 18.76 8.39
CA VAL A 366 4.72 19.05 7.82
C VAL A 366 4.92 20.56 7.62
N VAL A 367 3.91 21.27 7.10
CA VAL A 367 4.01 22.73 6.87
C VAL A 367 4.12 23.47 8.20
N VAL A 368 3.21 23.21 9.14
CA VAL A 368 3.23 23.82 10.47
C VAL A 368 4.52 23.44 11.21
N GLY A 369 4.94 22.17 11.14
CA GLY A 369 6.19 21.72 11.74
C GLY A 369 7.41 22.45 11.19
N GLY A 370 7.49 22.67 9.89
CA GLY A 370 8.55 23.47 9.27
C GLY A 370 8.54 24.94 9.70
N LEU A 371 7.36 25.55 9.83
CA LEU A 371 7.23 26.91 10.35
C LEU A 371 7.69 27.01 11.80
N LEU A 372 7.43 25.99 12.63
CA LEU A 372 7.87 25.93 14.02
C LEU A 372 9.38 25.70 14.15
N ASP A 373 9.98 24.91 13.25
CA ASP A 373 11.43 24.72 13.20
C ASP A 373 12.18 25.97 12.76
N ALA A 374 11.56 26.82 11.91
CA ALA A 374 12.13 28.09 11.49
C ALA A 374 12.09 29.19 12.57
N ARG A 375 11.30 29.02 13.64
CA ARG A 375 11.22 29.97 14.75
C ARG A 375 12.31 29.69 15.79
N PRO A 376 13.09 30.71 16.21
CA PRO A 376 14.07 30.54 17.29
C PRO A 376 13.38 30.01 18.55
N ALA A 377 14.08 29.14 19.29
CA ALA A 377 13.61 28.72 20.61
C ALA A 377 13.52 29.96 21.51
N PRO A 378 12.41 30.15 22.25
CA PRO A 378 12.30 31.26 23.20
C PRO A 378 13.37 31.17 24.30
#